data_AF-A0A5B0HAL6-F1
#
_entry.id   AF-A0A5B0HAL6-F1
#
_cell.length_a   1.000
_cell.length_b   1.000
_cell.length_c   1.000
_cell.angle_alpha   90.00
_cell.angle_beta   90.00
_cell.angle_gamma   90.00
#
_symmetry.space_group_name_H-M   'P 1'
#
loop_
_entity.id
_entity.type
_entity.pdbx_description
1 polymer ?
#
loop_
_entity_poly.entity_id
_entity_poly.type
_entity_poly.pdbx_seq_one_letter_code
_entity_poly.pdbx_strand_id
1 'polypeptide(L)'
;MIKRSLVALLVATGTLLSTTGAAATPELTEGEQGQSCVVYAPRNYECFSSNAEANDAADKHSGHKTPQTYQNGAFDCAWGWLCLYGSPGGNGRRLIFSDERWHKLDDYGFGGKVKSWRNNQLCPDDGLLGDGAGGTLLLEGCGRAAAMDPYWSNAAIHVHG
;
A
#
# COMPACT_ATOMS: atom_id res chain seq x y z
N MET A 1 -6.78 61.76 -27.84
CA MET A 1 -5.41 61.44 -28.29
C MET A 1 -5.23 59.93 -28.24
N ILE A 2 -4.97 59.34 -29.40
CA ILE A 2 -4.92 57.89 -29.64
C ILE A 2 -3.48 57.44 -29.40
N LYS A 3 -3.25 56.48 -28.50
CA LYS A 3 -1.99 55.74 -28.41
C LYS A 3 -2.28 54.26 -28.58
N ARG A 4 -2.13 53.80 -29.82
CA ARG A 4 -2.14 52.39 -30.23
C ARG A 4 -0.81 51.79 -29.79
N SER A 5 -0.83 50.86 -28.84
CA SER A 5 0.34 50.02 -28.55
C SER A 5 0.32 48.78 -29.43
N LEU A 6 1.46 48.53 -30.05
CA LEU A 6 1.75 47.46 -30.98
C LEU A 6 1.50 46.08 -30.37
N VAL A 7 0.87 45.22 -31.17
CA VAL A 7 0.84 43.77 -31.01
C VAL A 7 2.19 43.23 -31.47
N ALA A 8 2.95 42.60 -30.58
CA ALA A 8 4.12 41.80 -30.93
C ALA A 8 3.67 40.35 -31.18
N LEU A 9 3.64 39.98 -32.46
CA LEU A 9 3.42 38.61 -32.92
C LEU A 9 4.73 37.83 -32.75
N LEU A 10 4.87 37.02 -31.69
CA LEU A 10 5.94 36.03 -31.60
C LEU A 10 5.48 34.75 -32.31
N VAL A 11 6.06 34.50 -33.49
CA VAL A 11 5.99 33.21 -34.16
C VAL A 11 7.02 32.29 -33.50
N ALA A 12 6.57 31.43 -32.59
CA ALA A 12 7.39 30.34 -32.06
C ALA A 12 7.21 29.11 -32.94
N THR A 13 8.21 28.86 -33.77
CA THR A 13 8.37 27.64 -34.56
C THR A 13 8.51 26.41 -33.66
N GLY A 14 7.63 25.43 -33.90
CA GLY A 14 7.74 24.00 -33.64
C GLY A 14 8.79 23.48 -32.66
N THR A 15 8.31 22.91 -31.56
CA THR A 15 8.77 21.59 -31.12
C THR A 15 7.55 20.86 -30.56
N LEU A 16 6.98 19.95 -31.35
CA LEU A 16 6.00 18.98 -30.86
C LEU A 16 6.76 18.01 -29.95
N LEU A 17 6.64 18.18 -28.64
CA LEU A 17 7.09 17.18 -27.69
C LEU A 17 6.04 16.05 -27.70
N SER A 18 6.32 15.02 -28.49
CA SER A 18 5.62 13.74 -28.41
C SER A 18 6.04 13.05 -27.11
N THR A 19 5.22 13.10 -26.06
CA THR A 19 5.35 12.19 -24.93
C THR A 19 4.40 11.02 -25.15
N THR A 20 4.85 10.03 -25.92
CA THR A 20 4.33 8.67 -25.85
C THR A 20 4.75 8.03 -24.53
N GLY A 21 3.76 7.59 -23.76
CA GLY A 21 3.83 6.35 -22.98
C GLY A 21 4.68 6.36 -21.71
N ALA A 22 4.03 6.63 -20.58
CA ALA A 22 3.95 5.70 -19.45
C ALA A 22 2.87 6.27 -18.52
N ALA A 23 1.83 5.50 -18.22
CA ALA A 23 1.01 5.78 -17.06
C ALA A 23 1.94 5.73 -15.86
N ALA A 24 2.29 6.89 -15.31
CA ALA A 24 3.00 6.96 -14.06
C ALA A 24 2.10 6.27 -13.03
N THR A 25 2.46 5.05 -12.64
CA THR A 25 1.99 4.48 -11.38
C THR A 25 2.26 5.56 -10.34
N PRO A 26 1.25 6.05 -9.60
CA PRO A 26 1.51 7.00 -8.54
C PRO A 26 2.48 6.34 -7.57
N GLU A 27 3.75 6.74 -7.62
CA GLU A 27 4.68 6.44 -6.56
C GLU A 27 4.10 7.11 -5.32
N LEU A 28 3.75 6.30 -4.32
CA LEU A 28 3.42 6.77 -3.00
C LEU A 28 4.67 7.45 -2.44
N THR A 29 4.81 8.75 -2.69
CA THR A 29 5.85 9.58 -2.10
C THR A 29 5.64 9.56 -0.58
N GLU A 30 6.71 9.30 0.17
CA GLU A 30 6.67 9.36 1.62
C GLU A 30 6.14 10.74 2.05
N GLY A 31 4.92 10.76 2.58
CA GLY A 31 4.35 11.93 3.26
C GLY A 31 3.05 12.52 2.70
N GLU A 32 2.60 12.19 1.48
CA GLU A 32 1.47 12.94 0.87
C GLU A 32 0.31 12.11 0.29
N GLN A 33 0.37 10.78 0.30
CA GLN A 33 -0.79 9.94 -0.01
C GLN A 33 -0.91 8.78 0.99
N GLY A 34 -1.98 8.83 1.78
CA GLY A 34 -2.50 7.80 2.67
C GLY A 34 -1.52 6.95 3.48
N GLN A 35 -1.57 7.07 4.81
CA GLN A 35 -0.82 6.18 5.70
C GLN A 35 -1.20 4.70 5.54
N SER A 36 -2.37 4.38 4.97
CA SER A 36 -2.86 3.01 4.90
C SER A 36 -3.67 2.75 3.63
N CYS A 37 -3.33 1.73 2.85
CA CYS A 37 -4.11 1.31 1.68
C CYS A 37 -4.76 -0.06 1.88
N VAL A 38 -6.03 -0.17 1.50
CA VAL A 38 -6.80 -1.41 1.48
C VAL A 38 -6.77 -1.96 0.05
N VAL A 39 -6.31 -3.19 -0.10
CA VAL A 39 -6.22 -3.88 -1.39
C VAL A 39 -7.39 -4.86 -1.49
N TYR A 40 -8.36 -4.56 -2.36
CA TYR A 40 -9.56 -5.39 -2.55
C TYR A 40 -9.37 -6.45 -3.64
N ALA A 41 -8.48 -6.19 -4.60
CA ALA A 41 -8.09 -7.10 -5.67
C ALA A 41 -6.83 -6.56 -6.37
N PRO A 42 -6.15 -7.35 -7.23
CA PRO A 42 -5.03 -6.85 -8.02
C PRO A 42 -5.39 -5.56 -8.77
N ARG A 43 -4.65 -4.48 -8.51
CA ARG A 43 -4.87 -3.13 -9.06
C ARG A 43 -6.17 -2.44 -8.65
N ASN A 44 -6.92 -2.99 -7.70
CA ASN A 44 -8.08 -2.36 -7.09
C ASN A 44 -7.80 -2.11 -5.61
N TYR A 45 -7.41 -0.88 -5.28
CA TYR A 45 -7.06 -0.49 -3.93
C TYR A 45 -7.47 0.96 -3.68
N GLU A 46 -7.66 1.27 -2.40
CA GLU A 46 -7.98 2.63 -1.94
C GLU A 46 -7.05 2.98 -0.77
N CYS A 47 -6.51 4.20 -0.78
CA CYS A 47 -5.59 4.68 0.24
C CYS A 47 -6.26 5.75 1.10
N PHE A 48 -6.04 5.68 2.40
CA PHE A 48 -6.71 6.49 3.40
C PHE A 48 -5.71 7.27 4.25
N SER A 49 -6.15 8.42 4.76
CA SER A 49 -5.29 9.31 5.54
C SER A 49 -4.95 8.74 6.91
N SER A 50 -5.76 7.80 7.43
CA SER A 50 -5.56 7.16 8.72
C SER A 50 -5.82 5.65 8.69
N ASN A 51 -5.28 4.94 9.69
CA ASN A 51 -5.57 3.51 9.86
C ASN A 51 -7.06 3.25 10.18
N ALA A 52 -7.70 4.16 10.91
CA ALA A 52 -9.11 4.05 11.27
C ALA A 52 -10.03 4.09 10.05
N GLU A 53 -9.79 5.01 9.11
CA GLU A 53 -10.52 5.09 7.84
C GLU A 53 -10.32 3.84 6.99
N ALA A 54 -9.07 3.37 6.87
CA ALA A 54 -8.78 2.15 6.13
C ALA A 54 -9.44 0.90 6.74
N ASN A 55 -9.45 0.79 8.08
CA ASN A 55 -10.13 -0.31 8.74
C ASN A 55 -11.65 -0.25 8.55
N ASP A 56 -12.25 0.94 8.65
CA ASP A 56 -13.69 1.11 8.39
C ASP A 56 -14.06 0.74 6.95
N ALA A 57 -13.19 1.06 5.98
CA ALA A 57 -13.37 0.63 4.59
C ALA A 57 -13.24 -0.90 4.43
N ALA A 58 -12.23 -1.52 5.06
CA ALA A 58 -12.07 -2.98 5.08
C ALA A 58 -13.26 -3.69 5.75
N ASP A 59 -13.76 -3.17 6.87
CA ASP A 59 -14.92 -3.71 7.60
C ASP A 59 -16.20 -3.63 6.76
N LYS A 60 -16.41 -2.50 6.05
CA LYS A 60 -17.53 -2.33 5.12
C LYS A 60 -17.43 -3.30 3.94
N HIS A 61 -16.22 -3.55 3.44
CA HIS A 61 -15.99 -4.48 2.33
C HIS A 61 -16.25 -5.93 2.74
N SER A 62 -15.78 -6.34 3.91
CA SER A 62 -15.92 -7.71 4.41
C SER A 62 -17.31 -8.01 5.00
N GLY A 63 -18.05 -6.96 5.39
CA GLY A 63 -19.30 -7.11 6.15
C GLY A 63 -19.07 -7.48 7.62
N HIS A 64 -17.82 -7.47 8.08
CA HIS A 64 -17.43 -7.80 9.44
C HIS A 64 -16.80 -6.60 10.13
N LYS A 65 -17.26 -6.28 11.35
CA LYS A 65 -16.66 -5.19 12.12
C LYS A 65 -15.45 -5.68 12.89
N THR A 66 -14.33 -4.98 12.73
CA THR A 66 -13.17 -5.14 13.58
C THR A 66 -13.54 -4.80 15.03
N PRO A 67 -13.34 -5.71 15.99
CA PRO A 67 -13.60 -5.39 17.39
C PRO A 67 -12.72 -4.22 17.84
N GLN A 68 -13.32 -3.25 18.53
CA GLN A 68 -12.65 -2.00 18.96
C GLN A 68 -11.37 -2.22 19.78
N THR A 69 -11.24 -3.39 20.43
CA THR A 69 -10.03 -3.81 21.16
C THR A 69 -8.79 -3.94 20.27
N TYR A 70 -8.97 -4.08 18.95
CA TYR A 70 -7.87 -4.18 17.97
C TYR A 70 -7.54 -2.85 17.28
N GLN A 71 -8.36 -1.80 17.48
CA GLN A 71 -8.28 -0.56 16.69
C GLN A 71 -7.49 0.60 17.32
N ASN A 72 -6.73 0.36 18.40
CA ASN A 72 -6.05 1.45 19.09
C ASN A 72 -4.61 1.06 19.48
N GLY A 73 -3.66 1.30 18.58
CA GLY A 73 -2.23 1.23 18.88
C GLY A 73 -1.36 0.66 17.77
N ALA A 74 -0.15 0.28 18.13
CA ALA A 74 0.76 -0.50 17.29
C ALA A 74 0.06 -1.77 16.78
N PHE A 75 0.19 -2.05 15.48
CA PHE A 75 -0.45 -3.18 14.79
C PHE A 75 -1.97 -3.14 14.68
N ASP A 76 -2.57 -1.95 14.70
CA ASP A 76 -3.94 -1.79 14.28
C ASP A 76 -4.13 -2.42 12.88
N CYS A 77 -5.05 -3.38 12.76
CA CYS A 77 -5.34 -4.16 11.55
C CYS A 77 -6.78 -4.67 11.58
N ALA A 78 -7.48 -4.54 10.46
CA ALA A 78 -8.87 -4.97 10.36
C ALA A 78 -9.01 -6.49 10.62
N TRP A 79 -10.12 -6.91 11.23
CA TRP A 79 -10.41 -8.31 11.50
C TRP A 79 -10.70 -9.05 10.20
N GLY A 80 -10.05 -10.20 10.00
CA GLY A 80 -10.14 -10.93 8.74
C GLY A 80 -9.14 -10.44 7.68
N TRP A 81 -8.15 -9.61 8.06
CA TRP A 81 -7.18 -9.05 7.12
C TRP A 81 -5.74 -9.21 7.60
N LEU A 82 -4.82 -9.26 6.62
CA LEU A 82 -3.38 -9.20 6.76
C LEU A 82 -2.87 -7.77 6.56
N CYS A 83 -2.07 -7.27 7.48
CA CYS A 83 -1.45 -5.95 7.40
C CYS A 83 0.07 -6.01 7.33
N LEU A 84 0.64 -5.31 6.34
CA LEU A 84 2.09 -5.08 6.20
C LEU A 84 2.42 -3.62 6.52
N TYR A 85 3.53 -3.39 7.22
CA TYR A 85 3.93 -2.07 7.69
C TYR A 85 5.33 -1.70 7.23
N GLY A 86 5.51 -0.44 6.83
CA GLY A 86 6.76 0.11 6.30
C GLY A 86 7.77 0.50 7.39
N SER A 87 7.37 0.48 8.66
CA SER A 87 8.25 0.69 9.80
C SER A 87 8.12 -0.42 10.83
N PRO A 88 9.12 -0.61 11.72
CA PRO A 88 9.02 -1.56 12.81
C PRO A 88 7.85 -1.24 13.77
N GLY A 89 7.40 -2.26 14.49
CA GLY A 89 6.42 -2.14 15.56
C GLY A 89 5.00 -1.81 15.10
N GLY A 90 4.62 -2.16 13.87
CA GLY A 90 3.28 -1.90 13.35
C GLY A 90 3.00 -0.42 13.07
N ASN A 91 4.02 0.33 12.61
CA ASN A 91 3.96 1.76 12.35
C ASN A 91 4.30 2.11 10.89
N GLY A 92 4.13 3.39 10.55
CA GLY A 92 4.42 3.91 9.22
C GLY A 92 3.33 3.57 8.22
N ARG A 93 3.68 3.62 6.93
CA ARG A 93 2.77 3.24 5.85
C ARG A 93 2.29 1.79 6.00
N ARG A 94 1.03 1.52 5.68
CA ARG A 94 0.38 0.21 5.83
C ARG A 94 -0.28 -0.24 4.54
N LEU A 95 -0.21 -1.53 4.24
CA LEU A 95 -1.06 -2.21 3.26
C LEU A 95 -1.90 -3.26 3.96
N ILE A 96 -3.15 -3.43 3.52
CA ILE A 96 -4.12 -4.38 4.08
C ILE A 96 -4.64 -5.28 2.96
N PHE A 97 -4.61 -6.60 3.18
CA PHE A 97 -5.02 -7.64 2.23
C PHE A 97 -5.96 -8.65 2.92
N SER A 98 -6.86 -9.27 2.16
CA SER A 98 -7.70 -10.38 2.64
C SER A 98 -8.08 -11.31 1.49
N ASP A 99 -7.26 -11.34 0.44
CA ASP A 99 -7.57 -12.12 -0.74
C ASP A 99 -6.52 -13.21 -0.95
N GLU A 100 -6.98 -14.39 -1.32
CA GLU A 100 -6.16 -15.58 -1.53
C GLU A 100 -5.39 -15.52 -2.85
N ARG A 101 -4.90 -14.33 -3.24
CA ARG A 101 -4.14 -14.11 -4.46
C ARG A 101 -2.80 -13.51 -4.15
N TRP A 102 -1.85 -13.83 -5.02
CA TRP A 102 -0.54 -13.18 -4.99
C TRP A 102 -0.62 -11.76 -5.57
N HIS A 103 -0.13 -10.80 -4.81
CA HIS A 103 0.04 -9.40 -5.22
C HIS A 103 1.51 -9.03 -5.35
N LYS A 104 1.81 -8.14 -6.29
CA LYS A 104 3.13 -7.50 -6.39
C LYS A 104 3.16 -6.28 -5.50
N LEU A 105 4.06 -6.24 -4.52
CA LEU A 105 4.19 -5.14 -3.57
C LEU A 105 4.65 -3.84 -4.25
N ASP A 106 5.37 -3.93 -5.36
CA ASP A 106 5.78 -2.76 -6.16
C ASP A 106 4.60 -2.02 -6.81
N ASP A 107 3.49 -2.71 -7.10
CA ASP A 107 2.28 -2.06 -7.64
C ASP A 107 1.68 -1.06 -6.63
N TYR A 108 2.07 -1.18 -5.36
CA TYR A 108 1.70 -0.30 -4.25
C TYR A 108 2.93 0.46 -3.68
N GLY A 109 4.08 0.42 -4.36
CA GLY A 109 5.33 1.05 -3.92
C GLY A 109 5.94 0.51 -2.63
N PHE A 110 5.63 -0.74 -2.24
CA PHE A 110 6.00 -1.41 -0.98
C PHE A 110 7.03 -2.54 -1.15
N GLY A 111 7.47 -2.84 -2.38
CA GLY A 111 8.47 -3.89 -2.61
C GLY A 111 9.78 -3.56 -1.91
N GLY A 112 10.32 -4.56 -1.21
CA GLY A 112 11.51 -4.43 -0.36
C GLY A 112 11.36 -3.47 0.82
N LYS A 113 10.13 -3.13 1.23
CA LYS A 113 9.88 -2.14 2.29
C LYS A 113 9.06 -2.67 3.47
N VAL A 114 8.80 -3.98 3.54
CA VAL A 114 8.08 -4.58 4.68
C VAL A 114 9.00 -4.64 5.89
N LYS A 115 8.66 -3.96 6.99
CA LYS A 115 9.48 -3.90 8.22
C LYS A 115 8.80 -4.52 9.44
N SER A 116 7.49 -4.66 9.42
CA SER A 116 6.71 -5.43 10.40
C SER A 116 5.39 -5.89 9.78
N TRP A 117 4.69 -6.85 10.40
CA TRP A 117 3.39 -7.35 9.92
C TRP A 117 2.49 -7.79 11.07
N ARG A 118 1.18 -7.81 10.78
CA ARG A 118 0.12 -8.37 11.62
C ARG A 118 -0.79 -9.19 10.72
N ASN A 119 -0.96 -10.47 11.00
CA ASN A 119 -2.03 -11.25 10.41
C ASN A 119 -3.17 -11.30 11.42
N ASN A 120 -4.28 -10.65 11.08
CA ASN A 120 -5.49 -10.61 11.89
C ASN A 120 -6.64 -11.37 11.24
N GLN A 121 -6.32 -12.29 10.32
CA GLN A 121 -7.24 -13.28 9.77
C GLN A 121 -7.61 -14.32 10.84
N LEU A 122 -8.62 -15.15 10.54
CA LEU A 122 -9.04 -16.24 11.43
C LEU A 122 -7.85 -17.17 11.69
N CYS A 123 -7.71 -17.78 12.87
CA CYS A 123 -6.68 -18.81 13.03
C CYS A 123 -7.24 -20.15 12.49
N PRO A 124 -6.54 -20.91 11.61
CA PRO A 124 -5.16 -20.78 11.14
C PRO A 124 -5.02 -20.29 9.67
N ASP A 125 -5.59 -19.13 9.36
CA ASP A 125 -5.50 -18.51 8.04
C ASP A 125 -4.17 -17.75 7.91
N ASP A 126 -3.20 -18.42 7.30
CA ASP A 126 -1.81 -17.95 7.18
C ASP A 126 -1.61 -17.15 5.89
N GLY A 127 -0.86 -16.05 5.99
CA GLY A 127 -0.36 -15.31 4.83
C GLY A 127 1.05 -15.76 4.42
N LEU A 128 1.51 -15.29 3.26
CA LEU A 128 2.86 -15.52 2.77
C LEU A 128 3.47 -14.23 2.21
N LEU A 129 4.76 -14.01 2.48
CA LEU A 129 5.60 -13.13 1.65
C LEU A 129 6.43 -13.98 0.70
N GLY A 130 6.65 -13.46 -0.51
CA GLY A 130 7.53 -14.06 -1.51
C GLY A 130 8.63 -13.10 -1.95
N ASP A 131 9.84 -13.62 -2.13
CA ASP A 131 11.01 -12.86 -2.63
C ASP A 131 11.14 -12.86 -4.16
N GLY A 132 10.27 -13.58 -4.86
CA GLY A 132 10.32 -13.74 -6.32
C GLY A 132 11.42 -14.67 -6.84
N ALA A 133 12.31 -15.14 -5.99
CA ALA A 133 13.32 -16.16 -6.28
C ALA A 133 12.88 -17.57 -5.84
N GLY A 134 11.67 -17.70 -5.29
CA GLY A 134 11.08 -18.95 -4.81
C GLY A 134 11.15 -19.13 -3.29
N GLY A 135 11.75 -18.19 -2.57
CA GLY A 135 11.70 -18.14 -1.11
C GLY A 135 10.36 -17.60 -0.63
N THR A 136 9.87 -18.17 0.47
CA THR A 136 8.66 -17.71 1.14
C THR A 136 8.85 -17.55 2.65
N LEU A 137 8.12 -16.61 3.24
CA LEU A 137 7.99 -16.44 4.68
C LEU A 137 6.53 -16.62 5.09
N LEU A 138 6.28 -17.49 6.06
CA LEU A 138 4.97 -17.67 6.67
C LEU A 138 4.60 -16.48 7.56
N LEU A 139 3.41 -15.93 7.35
CA LEU A 139 2.79 -14.91 8.19
C LEU A 139 1.65 -15.58 8.97
N GLU A 140 2.02 -16.23 10.08
CA GLU A 140 1.08 -17.04 10.89
C GLU A 140 -0.23 -16.31 11.18
N GLY A 141 -1.35 -17.00 10.98
CA GLY A 141 -2.70 -16.55 11.33
C GLY A 141 -2.77 -16.13 12.79
N CYS A 142 -3.42 -15.00 13.05
CA CYS A 142 -3.47 -14.38 14.38
C CYS A 142 -2.09 -13.92 14.93
N GLY A 143 -1.01 -14.05 14.15
CA GLY A 143 0.36 -13.70 14.50
C GLY A 143 0.73 -12.25 14.20
N ARG A 144 1.94 -11.85 14.60
CA ARG A 144 2.56 -10.57 14.24
C ARG A 144 4.07 -10.63 14.43
N ALA A 145 4.81 -9.82 13.69
CA ALA A 145 6.23 -9.58 13.94
C ALA A 145 6.51 -8.07 14.02
N ALA A 146 7.14 -7.61 15.10
CA ALA A 146 7.51 -6.20 15.30
C ALA A 146 8.75 -5.76 14.52
N ALA A 147 9.53 -6.73 14.05
CA ALA A 147 10.64 -6.50 13.15
C ALA A 147 10.71 -7.69 12.19
N MET A 148 11.00 -7.41 10.93
CA MET A 148 11.41 -8.42 9.98
C MET A 148 12.86 -8.82 10.21
N ASP A 149 13.18 -10.08 9.91
CA ASP A 149 14.56 -10.50 9.70
C ASP A 149 15.24 -9.61 8.62
N PRO A 150 16.54 -9.29 8.74
CA PRO A 150 17.23 -8.40 7.80
C PRO A 150 17.05 -8.77 6.33
N TYR A 151 17.02 -10.07 5.97
CA TYR A 151 16.76 -10.51 4.61
C TYR A 151 15.36 -10.09 4.16
N TRP A 152 14.34 -10.57 4.87
CA TRP A 152 12.95 -10.33 4.50
C TRP A 152 12.54 -8.86 4.56
N SER A 153 13.23 -8.07 5.38
CA SER A 153 12.97 -6.64 5.47
C SER A 153 13.15 -5.89 4.15
N ASN A 154 13.97 -6.44 3.23
CA ASN A 154 14.28 -5.85 1.92
C ASN A 154 14.02 -6.78 0.73
N ALA A 155 13.76 -8.07 0.97
CA ALA A 155 13.58 -9.06 -0.10
C ALA A 155 12.12 -9.27 -0.52
N ALA A 156 11.14 -8.98 0.35
CA ALA A 156 9.74 -9.24 0.06
C ALA A 156 9.23 -8.37 -1.11
N ILE A 157 8.80 -9.01 -2.21
CA ILE A 157 8.23 -8.34 -3.38
C ILE A 157 6.82 -8.84 -3.74
N HIS A 158 6.40 -9.97 -3.17
CA HIS A 158 5.03 -10.48 -3.28
C HIS A 158 4.41 -10.72 -1.91
N VAL A 159 3.08 -10.67 -1.85
CA VAL A 159 2.26 -11.06 -0.69
C VAL A 159 1.05 -11.88 -1.13
N HIS A 160 0.63 -12.82 -0.30
CA HIS A 160 -0.61 -13.58 -0.39
C HIS A 160 -1.26 -13.62 0.98
N GLY A 161 -2.56 -13.40 1.07
CA GLY A 161 -3.31 -13.37 2.33
C GLY A 161 -4.52 -12.45 2.25
#